data_AF-A0AAD6LU80-F1
#
_entry.id   AF-A0AAD6LU80-F1
#
_cell.length_a   1.000
_cell.length_b   1.000
_cell.length_c   1.000
_cell.angle_alpha   90.00
_cell.angle_beta   90.00
_cell.angle_gamma   90.00
#
_symmetry.space_group_name_H-M   'P 1'
#
loop_
_entity.id
_entity.type
_entity.pdbx_description
1 polymer ?
#
loop_
_entity_poly.entity_id
_entity_poly.type
_entity_poly.pdbx_seq_one_letter_code
_entity_poly.pdbx_strand_id
1 'polypeptide(L)'
;MAASLAKATVLARGKDEVYVAATPLRATKGPAQLLMSTTYSLNLWDLQHFVVIIKPNLPPPQNSQAIVFDFQPKDPENIYTALAVLSGRAVPGVVLVRKLSKLPRRKCWFVGSSKLDAVDIATKFNSDWRTDLRVGHHDCRDYTNGLVELLIGEKQVLERLRKDRGGQG
;
A
#
# COMPACT_ATOMS: atom_id res chain seq x y z
N MET A 1 -41.66 3.94 0.89
CA MET A 1 -40.79 2.77 0.62
C MET A 1 -39.38 3.16 0.10
N ALA A 2 -38.76 4.24 0.60
CA ALA A 2 -37.42 4.67 0.14
C ALA A 2 -36.28 4.18 1.05
N ALA A 3 -36.54 3.98 2.34
CA ALA A 3 -35.53 3.56 3.32
C ALA A 3 -35.06 2.10 3.13
N SER A 4 -35.90 1.24 2.55
CA SER A 4 -35.61 -0.18 2.33
C SER A 4 -34.65 -0.40 1.14
N LEU A 5 -34.69 0.47 0.13
CA LEU A 5 -33.83 0.39 -1.05
C LEU A 5 -32.39 0.83 -0.75
N ALA A 6 -32.22 1.88 0.07
CA ALA A 6 -30.91 2.37 0.50
C ALA A 6 -30.15 1.35 1.39
N LYS A 7 -30.89 0.53 2.16
CA LYS A 7 -30.30 -0.52 3.00
C LYS A 7 -29.86 -1.73 2.17
N ALA A 8 -30.59 -2.04 1.10
CA ALA A 8 -30.27 -3.13 0.17
C ALA A 8 -29.07 -2.79 -0.73
N THR A 9 -28.90 -1.52 -1.13
CA THR A 9 -27.72 -1.10 -1.93
C THR A 9 -26.42 -1.13 -1.14
N VAL A 10 -26.46 -0.85 0.18
CA VAL A 10 -25.28 -0.97 1.06
C VAL A 10 -24.90 -2.44 1.30
N LEU A 11 -25.89 -3.34 1.37
CA LEU A 11 -25.65 -4.79 1.54
C LEU A 11 -25.29 -5.52 0.24
N ALA A 12 -25.65 -4.97 -0.93
CA ALA A 12 -25.39 -5.56 -2.24
C ALA A 12 -24.13 -5.06 -2.94
N ARG A 13 -23.46 -4.02 -2.42
CA ARG A 13 -22.09 -3.70 -2.85
C ARG A 13 -21.22 -4.85 -2.35
N GLY A 14 -20.73 -5.67 -3.26
CA GLY A 14 -19.85 -6.76 -2.89
C GLY A 14 -18.62 -6.22 -2.15
N LYS A 15 -17.95 -7.07 -1.38
CA LYS A 15 -16.84 -6.62 -0.53
C LYS A 15 -15.68 -6.13 -1.40
N ASP A 16 -15.18 -4.93 -1.16
CA ASP A 16 -14.02 -4.38 -1.87
C ASP A 16 -12.79 -5.25 -1.54
N GLU A 17 -12.09 -5.72 -2.57
CA GLU A 17 -10.92 -6.59 -2.39
C GLU A 17 -9.70 -5.74 -2.02
N VAL A 18 -8.96 -6.17 -1.00
CA VAL A 18 -7.76 -5.50 -0.50
C VAL A 18 -6.56 -6.39 -0.77
N TYR A 19 -5.54 -5.79 -1.38
CA TYR A 19 -4.26 -6.41 -1.69
C TYR A 19 -3.13 -5.59 -1.10
N VAL A 20 -2.02 -6.27 -0.80
CA VAL A 20 -0.74 -5.64 -0.51
C VAL A 20 0.22 -6.00 -1.63
N ALA A 21 0.97 -5.02 -2.13
CA ALA A 21 2.00 -5.27 -3.13
C ALA A 21 3.34 -4.70 -2.69
N ALA A 22 4.42 -5.40 -3.05
CA ALA A 22 5.77 -4.89 -2.93
C ALA A 22 6.22 -4.32 -4.28
N THR A 23 6.67 -3.07 -4.28
CA THR A 23 7.18 -2.37 -5.46
C THR A 23 8.64 -1.95 -5.25
N PRO A 24 9.43 -1.78 -6.32
CA PRO A 24 10.75 -1.18 -6.18
C PRO A 24 10.59 0.32 -5.84
N LEU A 25 11.31 0.81 -4.83
CA LEU A 25 11.44 2.26 -4.62
C LEU A 25 12.05 2.89 -5.87
N ARG A 26 11.45 3.98 -6.35
CA ARG A 26 12.09 4.83 -7.36
C ARG A 26 13.27 5.52 -6.67
N ALA A 27 14.45 5.40 -7.25
CA ALA A 27 15.67 6.02 -6.73
C ALA A 27 16.30 6.89 -7.84
N THR A 28 17.18 7.81 -7.42
CA THR A 28 18.05 8.59 -8.31
C THR A 28 18.61 7.69 -9.42
N LYS A 29 18.49 8.13 -10.68
CA LYS A 29 19.18 7.46 -11.80
C LYS A 29 20.66 7.33 -11.47
N GLY A 30 21.23 6.13 -11.63
CA GLY A 30 22.64 5.85 -11.30
C GLY A 30 22.82 4.66 -10.35
N PRO A 31 23.96 4.58 -9.62
CA PRO A 31 24.29 3.43 -8.77
C PRO A 31 23.25 3.11 -7.69
N ALA A 32 22.56 4.13 -7.16
CA ALA A 32 21.49 3.96 -6.18
C ALA A 32 20.26 3.23 -6.76
N GLN A 33 19.90 3.50 -8.02
CA GLN A 33 18.87 2.76 -8.74
C GLN A 33 19.27 1.29 -8.92
N LEU A 34 20.53 1.01 -9.25
CA LEU A 34 21.03 -0.36 -9.36
C LEU A 34 20.91 -1.09 -8.02
N LEU A 35 21.33 -0.48 -6.91
CA LEU A 35 21.17 -1.07 -5.57
C LEU A 35 19.71 -1.35 -5.21
N MET A 36 18.80 -0.39 -5.45
CA MET A 36 17.36 -0.60 -5.19
C MET A 36 16.75 -1.68 -6.10
N SER A 37 17.16 -1.75 -7.37
CA SER A 37 16.70 -2.80 -8.29
C SER A 37 17.22 -4.18 -7.90
N THR A 38 18.46 -4.26 -7.40
CA THR A 38 19.08 -5.49 -6.91
C THR A 38 18.44 -5.96 -5.63
N THR A 39 18.18 -5.09 -4.65
CA THR A 39 17.51 -5.45 -3.39
C THR A 39 16.07 -5.95 -3.65
N TYR A 40 15.36 -5.34 -4.59
CA TYR A 40 14.08 -5.84 -5.08
C TYR A 40 14.23 -7.22 -5.76
N SER A 41 15.23 -7.41 -6.61
CA SER A 41 15.46 -8.68 -7.33
C SER A 41 15.92 -9.83 -6.42
N LEU A 42 16.76 -9.53 -5.43
CA LEU A 42 17.22 -10.44 -4.39
C LEU A 42 16.15 -10.70 -3.32
N ASN A 43 14.97 -10.10 -3.45
CA ASN A 43 13.83 -10.28 -2.58
C ASN A 43 14.14 -10.01 -1.08
N LEU A 44 15.02 -9.04 -0.81
CA LEU A 44 15.33 -8.58 0.54
C LEU A 44 14.09 -7.89 1.13
N TRP A 45 13.34 -8.62 1.95
CA TRP A 45 12.03 -8.21 2.47
C TRP A 45 12.07 -6.84 3.15
N ASP A 46 13.10 -6.61 3.97
CA ASP A 46 13.25 -5.39 4.78
C ASP A 46 13.57 -4.13 3.95
N LEU A 47 13.83 -4.30 2.65
CA LEU A 47 14.13 -3.23 1.70
C LEU A 47 13.02 -3.05 0.64
N GLN A 48 11.91 -3.78 0.76
CA GLN A 48 10.78 -3.65 -0.17
C GLN A 48 9.91 -2.45 0.20
N HIS A 49 9.44 -1.75 -0.83
CA HIS A 49 8.40 -0.73 -0.68
C HIS A 49 7.03 -1.39 -0.71
N PHE A 50 6.22 -1.20 0.32
CA PHE A 50 4.88 -1.78 0.37
C PHE A 50 3.81 -0.74 0.07
N VAL A 51 2.81 -1.15 -0.70
CA VAL A 51 1.63 -0.34 -1.04
C VAL A 51 0.37 -1.16 -0.83
N VAL A 52 -0.73 -0.49 -0.53
CA VAL A 52 -2.07 -1.10 -0.44
C VAL A 52 -2.80 -0.86 -1.74
N ILE A 53 -3.44 -1.90 -2.27
CA ILE A 53 -4.24 -1.82 -3.49
C ILE A 53 -5.67 -2.25 -3.17
N ILE A 54 -6.62 -1.36 -3.44
CA ILE A 54 -8.05 -1.62 -3.28
C ILE A 54 -8.63 -1.83 -4.68
N LYS A 55 -9.31 -2.95 -4.87
CA LYS A 55 -10.08 -3.23 -6.08
C LYS A 55 -11.56 -3.14 -5.72
N PRO A 56 -12.23 -2.03 -6.07
CA PRO A 56 -13.62 -1.82 -5.74
C PRO A 56 -14.52 -2.86 -6.40
N ASN A 57 -15.54 -3.32 -5.67
CA ASN A 57 -16.53 -4.22 -6.22
C ASN A 57 -17.72 -3.42 -6.78
N LEU A 58 -17.50 -2.86 -7.97
CA LEU A 58 -18.46 -2.02 -8.69
C LEU A 58 -18.98 -2.72 -9.95
N PRO A 59 -20.17 -2.37 -10.48
CA PRO A 59 -20.59 -2.85 -11.78
C PRO A 59 -19.68 -2.32 -12.90
N PRO A 60 -19.50 -3.06 -14.02
CA PRO A 60 -18.79 -2.56 -15.20
C PRO A 60 -19.38 -1.23 -15.71
N PRO A 61 -18.53 -0.31 -16.24
CA PRO A 61 -17.09 -0.44 -16.47
C PRO A 61 -16.21 -0.09 -15.26
N GLN A 62 -16.81 0.28 -14.13
CA GLN A 62 -16.10 0.86 -12.97
C GLN A 62 -15.27 -0.16 -12.17
N ASN A 63 -15.53 -1.47 -12.29
CA ASN A 63 -14.68 -2.53 -11.73
C ASN A 63 -13.33 -2.73 -12.43
N SER A 64 -13.07 -2.02 -13.52
CA SER A 64 -11.86 -2.23 -14.32
C SER A 64 -10.61 -1.55 -13.72
N GLN A 65 -10.76 -0.80 -12.62
CA GLN A 65 -9.68 -0.01 -12.05
C GLN A 65 -9.47 -0.34 -10.57
N ALA A 66 -8.24 -0.67 -10.21
CA ALA A 66 -7.79 -0.74 -8.83
C ALA A 66 -7.18 0.61 -8.42
N ILE A 67 -7.16 0.89 -7.12
CA ILE A 67 -6.64 2.14 -6.54
C ILE A 67 -5.50 1.78 -5.59
N VAL A 68 -4.36 2.43 -5.77
CA VAL A 68 -3.15 2.23 -4.96
C VAL A 68 -3.01 3.37 -3.98
N PHE A 69 -2.77 3.00 -2.74
CA PHE A 69 -2.48 3.85 -1.61
C PHE A 69 -1.03 3.61 -1.19
N ASP A 70 -0.24 4.68 -1.18
CA ASP A 70 1.22 4.62 -1.10
C ASP A 70 1.75 5.74 -0.19
N PHE A 71 2.72 5.43 0.68
CA PHE A 71 3.43 6.41 1.49
C PHE A 71 4.93 6.31 1.26
N GLN A 72 5.53 7.36 0.70
CA GLN A 72 6.94 7.38 0.28
C GLN A 72 7.58 8.74 0.54
N PRO A 73 8.92 8.89 0.43
CA PRO A 73 9.56 10.20 0.49
C PRO A 73 8.97 11.13 -0.59
N LYS A 74 8.85 12.42 -0.28
CA LYS A 74 8.32 13.43 -1.22
C LYS A 74 9.15 13.51 -2.50
N ASP A 75 10.47 13.38 -2.36
CA ASP A 75 11.43 13.40 -3.46
C ASP A 75 12.40 12.20 -3.33
N PRO A 76 11.96 11.00 -3.73
CA PRO A 76 12.74 9.77 -3.52
C PRO A 76 13.92 9.66 -4.51
N GLU A 77 13.92 10.49 -5.57
CA GLU A 77 14.99 10.59 -6.55
C GLU A 77 15.98 11.73 -6.21
N ASN A 78 15.96 12.25 -5.00
CA ASN A 78 16.93 13.25 -4.54
C ASN A 78 17.99 12.62 -3.64
N ILE A 79 19.25 12.86 -3.99
CA ILE A 79 20.39 12.26 -3.27
C ILE A 79 20.46 12.71 -1.81
N TYR A 80 20.07 13.94 -1.49
CA TYR A 80 20.03 14.43 -0.12
C TYR A 80 18.92 13.76 0.69
N THR A 81 17.76 13.51 0.07
CA THR A 81 16.69 12.70 0.68
C THR A 81 17.19 11.29 0.97
N ALA A 82 17.87 10.65 0.00
CA ALA A 82 18.42 9.32 0.16
C ALA A 82 19.47 9.25 1.29
N LEU A 83 20.41 10.21 1.35
CA LEU A 83 21.41 10.30 2.41
C LEU A 83 20.79 10.52 3.79
N ALA A 84 19.78 11.39 3.89
CA ALA A 84 19.06 11.63 5.14
C ALA A 84 18.34 10.37 5.63
N VAL A 85 17.66 9.65 4.73
CA VAL A 85 17.00 8.37 5.02
C VAL A 85 18.02 7.32 5.49
N LEU A 86 19.13 7.15 4.78
CA LEU A 86 20.19 6.19 5.15
C LEU A 86 20.85 6.56 6.49
N SER A 87 20.88 7.84 6.84
CA SER A 87 21.37 8.33 8.14
C SER A 87 20.34 8.20 9.27
N GLY A 88 19.18 7.59 9.01
CA GLY A 88 18.09 7.41 9.99
C GLY A 88 17.33 8.70 10.35
N ARG A 89 17.56 9.79 9.60
CA ARG A 89 16.87 11.07 9.81
C ARG A 89 15.46 11.03 9.24
N ALA A 90 14.56 11.79 9.85
CA ALA A 90 13.24 12.02 9.28
C ALA A 90 13.34 12.90 8.02
N VAL A 91 12.52 12.61 7.03
CA VAL A 91 12.40 13.37 5.78
C VAL A 91 10.94 13.67 5.48
N PRO A 92 10.63 14.72 4.68
CA PRO A 92 9.27 14.94 4.20
C PRO A 92 8.78 13.73 3.39
N GLY A 93 7.69 13.13 3.85
CA GLY A 93 6.94 12.09 3.15
C GLY A 93 5.74 12.65 2.39
N VAL A 94 5.13 11.80 1.57
CA VAL A 94 3.90 12.09 0.85
C VAL A 94 3.04 10.83 0.77
N VAL A 95 1.74 11.01 0.97
CA VAL A 95 0.74 9.96 0.74
C VAL A 95 0.17 10.15 -0.65
N LEU A 96 0.23 9.10 -1.49
CA LEU A 96 -0.19 9.14 -2.88
C LEU A 96 -1.35 8.18 -3.12
N VAL A 97 -2.28 8.62 -3.96
CA VAL A 97 -3.38 7.80 -4.48
C VAL A 97 -3.25 7.72 -6.00
N ARG A 98 -3.17 6.50 -6.54
CA ARG A 98 -2.97 6.28 -7.99
C ARG A 98 -3.93 5.22 -8.51
N LYS A 99 -4.42 5.38 -9.74
CA LYS A 99 -5.25 4.35 -10.40
C LYS A 99 -4.37 3.34 -11.14
N LEU A 100 -4.76 2.07 -11.09
CA LEU A 100 -4.17 0.97 -11.86
C LEU A 100 -5.25 0.32 -12.72
N SER A 101 -4.92 0.07 -13.99
CA SER A 101 -5.78 -0.70 -14.89
C SER A 101 -5.73 -2.21 -14.61
N LYS A 102 -4.64 -2.70 -14.01
CA LYS A 102 -4.44 -4.12 -13.67
C LYS A 102 -3.61 -4.26 -12.39
N LEU A 103 -3.87 -5.31 -11.62
CA LEU A 103 -3.07 -5.67 -10.45
C LEU A 103 -1.65 -6.11 -10.87
N PRO A 104 -0.62 -5.85 -10.04
CA PRO A 104 0.72 -6.36 -10.28
C PRO A 104 0.73 -7.89 -10.34
N ARG A 105 1.43 -8.46 -11.33
CA ARG A 105 1.50 -9.92 -11.55
C ARG A 105 2.42 -10.65 -10.56
N ARG A 106 3.30 -9.92 -9.88
CA ARG A 106 4.31 -10.47 -8.97
C ARG A 106 4.30 -9.65 -7.69
N LYS A 107 4.64 -10.32 -6.57
CA LYS A 107 4.71 -9.71 -5.24
C LYS A 107 3.47 -8.88 -4.89
N CYS A 108 2.30 -9.42 -5.24
CA CYS A 108 0.99 -8.85 -4.94
C CYS A 108 0.18 -9.96 -4.28
N TRP A 109 -0.31 -9.71 -3.07
CA TRP A 109 -1.01 -10.68 -2.24
C TRP A 109 -2.40 -10.18 -1.93
N PHE A 110 -3.39 -11.03 -2.13
CA PHE A 110 -4.72 -10.80 -1.58
C PHE A 110 -4.65 -10.94 -0.06
N VAL A 111 -5.13 -9.93 0.66
CA VAL A 111 -5.08 -9.94 2.14
C VAL A 111 -6.47 -10.00 2.76
N GLY A 112 -7.52 -9.63 2.04
CA GLY A 112 -8.89 -9.77 2.51
C GLY A 112 -9.87 -8.90 1.74
N SER A 113 -11.08 -8.77 2.27
CA SER A 113 -12.09 -7.89 1.68
C SER A 113 -12.74 -7.02 2.76
N SER A 114 -12.87 -5.74 2.46
CA SER A 114 -13.56 -4.79 3.32
C SER A 114 -15.07 -4.98 3.21
N LYS A 115 -15.77 -4.92 4.36
CA LYS A 115 -17.25 -4.92 4.41
C LYS A 115 -17.85 -3.53 4.15
N LEU A 116 -17.04 -2.49 4.23
CA LEU A 116 -17.41 -1.09 4.05
C LEU A 116 -16.74 -0.54 2.79
N ASP A 117 -17.06 0.70 2.41
CA ASP A 117 -16.39 1.40 1.31
C ASP A 117 -14.90 1.58 1.66
N ALA A 118 -14.06 0.72 1.08
CA ALA A 118 -12.65 0.67 1.41
C ALA A 118 -11.92 1.92 0.92
N VAL A 119 -12.40 2.50 -0.19
CA VAL A 119 -11.79 3.69 -0.81
C VAL A 119 -12.03 4.92 0.06
N ASP A 120 -13.25 5.09 0.58
CA ASP A 120 -13.58 6.19 1.50
C ASP A 120 -12.76 6.09 2.81
N ILE A 121 -12.72 4.90 3.41
CA ILE A 121 -11.92 4.64 4.62
C ILE A 121 -10.44 4.96 4.38
N ALA A 122 -9.86 4.50 3.27
CA ALA A 122 -8.46 4.74 2.94
C ALA A 122 -8.19 6.23 2.63
N THR A 123 -9.14 6.94 2.04
CA THR A 123 -9.03 8.38 1.77
C THR A 123 -9.02 9.18 3.08
N LYS A 124 -9.89 8.83 4.03
CA LYS A 124 -9.89 9.44 5.37
C LYS A 124 -8.62 9.09 6.15
N PHE A 125 -8.16 7.84 6.08
CA PHE A 125 -6.89 7.44 6.69
C PHE A 125 -5.72 8.31 6.18
N ASN A 126 -5.69 8.59 4.86
CA ASN A 126 -4.66 9.45 4.27
C ASN A 126 -4.69 10.90 4.77
N SER A 127 -5.87 11.47 5.03
CA SER A 127 -5.96 12.86 5.52
C SER A 127 -5.36 13.03 6.91
N ASP A 128 -5.42 11.97 7.72
CA ASP A 128 -4.99 11.98 9.11
C ASP A 128 -3.55 11.45 9.27
N TRP A 129 -2.96 10.90 8.21
CA TRP A 129 -1.62 10.31 8.25
C TRP A 129 -0.53 11.37 8.35
N ARG A 130 0.30 11.28 9.40
CA ARG A 130 1.47 12.13 9.58
C ARG A 130 2.50 11.90 8.47
N THR A 131 3.10 12.97 7.95
CA THR A 131 4.00 12.90 6.79
C THR A 131 5.47 13.08 7.13
N ASP A 132 5.86 13.06 8.42
CA ASP A 132 7.25 12.95 8.85
C ASP A 132 7.75 11.51 8.68
N LEU A 133 8.22 11.18 7.46
CA LEU A 133 8.68 9.84 7.13
C LEU A 133 10.01 9.54 7.81
N ARG A 134 10.09 8.39 8.48
CA ARG A 134 11.34 7.88 9.07
C ARG A 134 11.41 6.37 8.90
N VAL A 135 12.39 5.89 8.14
CA VAL A 135 12.57 4.45 7.89
C VAL A 135 12.80 3.69 9.19
N GLY A 136 12.04 2.61 9.37
CA GLY A 136 12.03 1.75 10.56
C GLY A 136 11.17 2.24 11.73
N HIS A 137 10.50 3.39 11.58
CA HIS A 137 9.70 3.99 12.65
C HIS A 137 8.34 4.54 12.21
N HIS A 138 8.29 5.16 11.04
CA HIS A 138 7.09 5.72 10.41
C HIS A 138 7.29 5.75 8.90
N ASP A 139 7.17 4.58 8.27
CA ASP A 139 7.40 4.41 6.83
C ASP A 139 6.28 3.65 6.11
N CYS A 140 6.53 3.23 4.87
CA CYS A 140 5.56 2.51 4.04
C CYS A 140 5.01 1.23 4.71
N ARG A 141 5.78 0.61 5.60
CA ARG A 141 5.39 -0.62 6.32
C ARG A 141 4.37 -0.31 7.40
N ASP A 142 4.62 0.71 8.20
CA ASP A 142 3.69 1.20 9.23
C ASP A 142 2.39 1.68 8.58
N TYR A 143 2.51 2.44 7.49
CA TYR A 143 1.37 2.88 6.69
C TYR A 143 0.55 1.70 6.16
N THR A 144 1.21 0.70 5.56
CA THR A 144 0.54 -0.49 5.01
C THR A 144 -0.16 -1.30 6.11
N ASN A 145 0.53 -1.55 7.22
CA ASN A 145 -0.05 -2.28 8.36
C ASN A 145 -1.25 -1.53 8.95
N GLY A 146 -1.13 -0.22 9.19
CA GLY A 146 -2.20 0.60 9.75
C GLY A 146 -3.43 0.69 8.85
N LEU A 147 -3.22 0.86 7.53
CA LEU A 147 -4.32 0.90 6.58
C LEU A 147 -5.02 -0.47 6.47
N VAL A 148 -4.27 -1.56 6.41
CA VAL A 148 -4.86 -2.92 6.35
C VAL A 148 -5.61 -3.26 7.63
N GLU A 149 -5.07 -2.89 8.80
CA GLU A 149 -5.77 -3.04 10.08
C GLU A 149 -7.10 -2.29 10.07
N LEU A 150 -7.14 -1.07 9.55
CA LEU A 150 -8.37 -0.28 9.46
C LEU A 150 -9.39 -0.89 8.47
N LEU A 151 -8.92 -1.40 7.34
CA LEU A 151 -9.78 -1.91 6.27
C LEU A 151 -10.40 -3.29 6.57
N ILE A 152 -9.62 -4.20 7.16
CA ILE A 152 -10.02 -5.60 7.33
C ILE A 152 -9.81 -6.15 8.74
N GLY A 153 -9.30 -5.35 9.68
CA GLY A 153 -9.05 -5.75 11.07
C GLY A 153 -7.80 -6.59 11.28
N GLU A 154 -6.98 -6.79 10.25
CA GLU A 154 -5.78 -7.61 10.33
C GLU A 154 -4.56 -6.78 10.75
N LYS A 155 -3.99 -7.10 11.91
CA LYS A 155 -2.77 -6.45 12.41
C LYS A 155 -1.53 -7.13 11.83
N GLN A 156 -0.47 -6.35 11.60
CA GLN A 156 0.84 -6.88 11.20
C GLN A 156 0.80 -7.77 9.95
N VAL A 157 -0.01 -7.40 8.96
CA VAL A 157 -0.17 -8.16 7.70
C VAL A 157 1.17 -8.45 7.03
N LEU A 158 2.14 -7.53 7.11
CA LEU A 158 3.46 -7.72 6.52
C LEU A 158 4.26 -8.84 7.23
N GLU A 159 4.11 -9.02 8.54
CA GLU A 159 4.75 -10.13 9.25
C GLU A 159 4.13 -11.47 8.85
N ARG A 160 2.80 -11.53 8.70
CA ARG A 160 2.13 -12.74 8.20
C ARG A 160 2.62 -13.07 6.78
N LEU A 161 2.61 -12.10 5.87
CA LEU A 161 3.08 -12.31 4.49
C LEU A 161 4.57 -12.73 4.42
N ARG A 162 5.39 -12.27 5.37
CA ARG A 162 6.79 -12.73 5.52
C ARG A 162 6.86 -14.18 5.96
N LYS A 163 6.05 -14.59 6.95
CA LYS A 163 6.00 -15.98 7.46
C LYS A 163 5.46 -16.96 6.42
N ASP A 164 4.43 -16.58 5.68
CA ASP A 164 3.82 -17.39 4.62
C ASP A 164 4.82 -17.72 3.48
N ARG A 165 5.87 -16.90 3.32
CA ARG A 165 7.01 -17.22 2.42
C ARG A 165 8.00 -18.20 3.03
N GLY A 166 8.23 -18.14 4.34
CA GLY A 166 9.19 -19.00 5.05
C GLY A 166 8.70 -20.44 5.25
N GLY A 167 7.38 -20.68 5.17
CA GLY A 167 6.77 -22.01 5.23
C GLY A 167 6.69 -22.75 3.89
N GLN A 168 7.24 -22.19 2.81
CA GLN A 168 7.33 -22.83 1.48
C GLN A 168 8.77 -23.29 1.14
N GLY A 169 9.62 -23.41 2.16
CA GLY A 169 10.99 -23.94 2.04
C GLY A 169 11.06 -25.43 2.27
#